data_AF-A0A2D6JWK5-F1
#
_entry.id   AF-A0A2D6JWK5-F1
#
_cell.length_a   1.000
_cell.length_b   1.000
_cell.length_c   1.000
_cell.angle_alpha   90.00
_cell.angle_beta   90.00
_cell.angle_gamma   90.00
#
_symmetry.space_group_name_H-M   'P 1'
#
loop_
_entity.id
_entity.type
_entity.pdbx_description
1 polymer ?
#
loop_
_entity_poly.entity_id
_entity_poly.type
_entity_poly.pdbx_seq_one_letter_code
_entity_poly.pdbx_strand_id
1 'polypeptide(L)'
;MVGTDNTGNQVLIVENKFWAELTPNQPLGYLPLLPENGASALFFVCPQERLYVLNAELGRLVEESGQYQKYENVRKSDDIISNKVSDHKYLMVVSWRKIITDLENLIDPIEERGLIDDLHQLNGLCAEMDQEGFIPLRDHEIGNLEIPQRVLNYLDLVDAIYEELRVQGIASGEGLQKSSTGKWSGRYINVRKKDEYGGRLALDFEAWRKFGRSPIWLTFPDSNWGKGREVAELLGKSNVDVFEFGDSFGLPINLAPNADRRQIVVNAARQIREIVEILYPNTR
;
A
#
# COMPACT_ATOMS: atom_id res chain seq x y z
N MET A 1 8.85 11.95 -19.93
CA MET A 1 8.41 13.07 -20.79
C MET A 1 8.45 14.36 -19.98
N VAL A 2 8.74 15.51 -20.60
CA VAL A 2 8.76 16.82 -19.93
C VAL A 2 7.83 17.77 -20.68
N GLY A 3 6.95 18.46 -19.96
CA GLY A 3 6.08 19.51 -20.47
C GLY A 3 6.57 20.88 -20.02
N THR A 4 6.45 21.86 -20.90
CA THR A 4 6.87 23.24 -20.65
C THR A 4 5.70 24.19 -20.62
N ASP A 5 5.83 25.29 -19.87
CA ASP A 5 4.89 26.41 -19.94
C ASP A 5 5.12 27.26 -21.21
N ASN A 6 4.30 28.30 -21.38
CA ASN A 6 4.38 29.24 -22.51
C ASN A 6 5.69 30.04 -22.57
N THR A 7 6.50 30.00 -21.52
CA THR A 7 7.81 30.66 -21.44
C THR A 7 8.97 29.67 -21.59
N GLY A 8 8.68 28.38 -21.76
CA GLY A 8 9.67 27.31 -21.92
C GLY A 8 10.18 26.70 -20.62
N ASN A 9 9.64 27.07 -19.46
CA ASN A 9 10.06 26.45 -18.19
C ASN A 9 9.48 25.03 -18.08
N GLN A 10 10.28 24.09 -17.59
CA GLN A 10 9.86 22.71 -17.38
C GLN A 10 8.94 22.58 -16.16
N VAL A 11 7.63 22.75 -16.37
CA VAL A 11 6.64 22.73 -15.28
C VAL A 11 6.01 21.36 -15.05
N LEU A 12 6.21 20.41 -15.96
CA LEU A 12 5.62 19.08 -15.88
C LEU A 12 6.66 18.02 -16.20
N ILE A 13 6.78 17.00 -15.35
CA ILE A 13 7.53 15.78 -15.66
C ILE A 13 6.56 14.62 -15.57
N VAL A 14 6.53 13.76 -16.59
CA VAL A 14 5.67 12.57 -16.63
C VAL A 14 6.55 11.33 -16.79
N GLU A 15 6.41 10.40 -15.84
CA GLU A 15 7.08 9.12 -15.80
C GLU A 15 6.04 8.00 -15.83
N ASN A 16 6.25 7.00 -16.69
CA ASN A 16 5.43 5.80 -16.68
C ASN A 16 6.02 4.76 -15.72
N LYS A 17 5.18 4.20 -14.85
CA LYS A 17 5.53 3.17 -13.88
C LYS A 17 4.49 2.06 -13.88
N PHE A 18 4.71 1.06 -14.74
CA PHE A 18 3.96 -0.20 -14.76
C PHE A 18 4.19 -1.05 -13.52
N TRP A 19 4.88 -2.20 -13.59
CA TRP A 19 5.22 -3.02 -12.40
C TRP A 19 6.70 -2.95 -12.03
N ALA A 20 7.46 -2.03 -12.64
CA ALA A 20 8.89 -1.84 -12.36
C ALA A 20 9.11 -1.06 -11.06
N GLU A 21 10.15 -1.43 -10.29
CA GLU A 21 10.54 -0.73 -9.07
C GLU A 21 10.88 0.75 -9.31
N LEU A 22 10.80 1.56 -8.25
CA LEU A 22 11.32 2.92 -8.28
C LEU A 22 12.85 2.87 -8.37
N THR A 23 13.43 3.67 -9.27
CA THR A 23 14.88 3.78 -9.33
C THR A 23 15.37 4.64 -8.16
N PRO A 24 16.66 4.55 -7.75
CA PRO A 24 17.19 5.37 -6.65
C PRO A 24 17.01 6.89 -6.84
N ASN A 25 16.86 7.35 -8.09
CA ASN A 25 16.64 8.76 -8.41
C ASN A 25 15.15 9.18 -8.31
N GLN A 26 14.23 8.27 -8.02
CA GLN A 26 12.79 8.54 -8.02
C GLN A 26 12.23 8.53 -6.59
N PRO A 27 11.34 9.48 -6.23
CA PRO A 27 11.01 10.71 -6.95
C PRO A 27 12.04 11.85 -6.71
N LEU A 28 12.95 11.67 -5.77
CA LEU A 28 13.76 12.74 -5.17
C LEU A 28 14.78 13.39 -6.12
N GLY A 29 15.19 12.70 -7.17
CA GLY A 29 16.04 13.27 -8.22
C GLY A 29 15.25 14.07 -9.27
N TYR A 30 13.92 13.89 -9.35
CA TYR A 30 13.07 14.56 -10.34
C TYR A 30 12.43 15.83 -9.77
N LEU A 31 12.00 15.81 -8.50
CA LEU A 31 11.37 16.97 -7.85
C LEU A 31 12.24 18.26 -7.86
N PRO A 32 13.58 18.19 -7.75
CA PRO A 32 14.45 19.37 -7.87
C PRO A 32 14.54 19.95 -9.28
N LEU A 33 14.16 19.19 -10.32
CA LEU A 33 14.17 19.67 -11.70
C LEU A 33 12.97 20.58 -12.00
N LEU A 34 11.92 20.50 -11.19
CA LEU A 34 10.75 21.38 -11.30
C LEU A 34 11.05 22.77 -10.71
N PRO A 35 10.49 23.84 -11.29
CA PRO A 35 10.72 25.20 -10.82
C PRO A 35 10.20 25.40 -9.39
N GLU A 36 10.94 26.17 -8.59
CA GLU A 36 10.54 26.54 -7.22
C GLU A 36 9.39 27.55 -7.21
N ASN A 37 9.33 28.39 -8.25
CA ASN A 37 8.30 29.42 -8.41
C ASN A 37 7.34 29.02 -9.53
N GLY A 38 6.04 29.12 -9.26
CA GLY A 38 4.99 28.75 -10.21
C GLY A 38 4.56 27.29 -10.08
N ALA A 39 3.30 27.02 -10.41
CA ALA A 39 2.70 25.71 -10.26
C ALA A 39 3.39 24.68 -11.17
N SER A 40 3.87 23.58 -10.59
CA SER A 40 4.52 22.51 -11.32
C SER A 40 4.18 21.14 -10.72
N ALA A 41 4.33 20.09 -11.54
CA ALA A 41 3.93 18.74 -11.13
C ALA A 41 4.85 17.65 -11.67
N LEU A 42 5.10 16.64 -10.83
CA LEU A 42 5.67 15.36 -11.21
C LEU A 42 4.55 14.32 -11.24
N PHE A 43 4.29 13.78 -12.43
CA PHE A 43 3.29 12.75 -12.67
C PHE A 43 3.94 11.38 -12.79
N PHE A 44 3.42 10.43 -12.04
CA PHE A 44 3.61 9.02 -12.28
C PHE A 44 2.33 8.43 -12.87
N VAL A 45 2.45 7.81 -14.03
CA VAL A 45 1.35 7.11 -14.71
C VAL A 45 1.50 5.61 -14.48
N CYS A 46 0.48 4.94 -13.97
CA CYS A 46 0.57 3.51 -13.63
C CYS A 46 -0.73 2.73 -13.92
N PRO A 47 -0.68 1.39 -13.93
CA PRO A 47 -1.84 0.52 -13.72
C PRO A 47 -2.71 1.02 -12.56
N GLN A 48 -4.03 0.90 -12.67
CA GLN A 48 -4.94 1.34 -11.60
C GLN A 48 -4.68 0.53 -10.32
N GLU A 49 -4.41 -0.76 -10.44
CA GLU A 49 -4.11 -1.65 -9.30
C GLU A 49 -2.82 -1.25 -8.55
N ARG A 50 -1.89 -0.54 -9.20
CA ARG A 50 -0.66 -0.07 -8.58
C ARG A 50 -0.79 1.31 -7.94
N LEU A 51 -1.86 2.05 -8.22
CA LEU A 51 -1.99 3.46 -7.88
C LEU A 51 -1.76 3.76 -6.39
N TYR A 52 -2.39 3.00 -5.50
CA TYR A 52 -2.23 3.19 -4.04
C TYR A 52 -0.85 2.76 -3.53
N VAL A 53 -0.30 1.67 -4.06
CA VAL A 53 1.02 1.15 -3.69
C VAL A 53 2.11 2.13 -4.09
N LEU A 54 2.10 2.58 -5.35
CA LEU A 54 3.07 3.53 -5.87
C LEU A 54 2.99 4.86 -5.11
N ASN A 55 1.77 5.32 -4.79
CA ASN A 55 1.60 6.51 -3.95
C ASN A 55 2.22 6.35 -2.55
N ALA A 56 2.02 5.20 -1.91
CA ALA A 56 2.61 4.92 -0.59
C ALA A 56 4.15 4.83 -0.64
N GLU A 57 4.71 4.17 -1.66
CA GLU A 57 6.16 4.09 -1.90
C GLU A 57 6.78 5.49 -2.07
N LEU A 58 6.18 6.29 -2.95
CA LEU A 58 6.63 7.65 -3.24
C LEU A 58 6.52 8.56 -2.01
N GLY A 59 5.39 8.51 -1.30
CA GLY A 59 5.18 9.29 -0.08
C GLY A 59 6.20 8.96 1.00
N ARG A 60 6.48 7.67 1.21
CA ARG A 60 7.51 7.23 2.17
C ARG A 60 8.88 7.80 1.83
N LEU A 61 9.29 7.77 0.57
CA LEU A 61 10.59 8.32 0.14
C LEU A 61 10.66 9.84 0.35
N VAL A 62 9.57 10.56 0.09
CA VAL A 62 9.48 12.00 0.32
C VAL A 62 9.57 12.32 1.81
N GLU A 63 8.81 11.63 2.65
CA GLU A 63 8.81 11.80 4.11
C GLU A 63 10.18 11.48 4.73
N GLU A 64 10.78 10.33 4.38
CA GLU A 64 12.09 9.89 4.88
C GLU A 64 13.23 10.83 4.45
N SER A 65 13.09 11.54 3.33
CA SER A 65 14.11 12.49 2.86
C SER A 65 14.28 13.71 3.78
N GLY A 66 13.23 14.09 4.50
CA GLY A 66 13.17 15.33 5.29
C GLY A 66 13.23 16.64 4.48
N GLN A 67 13.34 16.57 3.15
CA GLN A 67 13.49 17.75 2.28
C GLN A 67 12.17 18.51 2.07
N TYR A 68 11.05 17.81 2.19
CA TYR A 68 9.72 18.31 1.84
C TYR A 68 8.77 18.27 3.04
N GLN A 69 9.00 19.18 3.98
CA GLN A 69 8.26 19.26 5.26
C GLN A 69 6.77 19.56 5.12
N LYS A 70 6.34 20.07 3.96
CA LYS A 70 4.94 20.38 3.65
C LYS A 70 4.24 19.26 2.87
N TYR A 71 4.78 18.04 2.90
CA TYR A 71 4.15 16.91 2.22
C TYR A 71 2.75 16.65 2.80
N GLU A 72 1.72 16.82 1.96
CA GLU A 72 0.33 16.60 2.35
C GLU A 72 -0.46 15.91 1.24
N ASN A 73 -1.37 15.03 1.61
CA ASN A 73 -2.31 14.42 0.66
C ASN A 73 -3.45 15.42 0.41
N VAL A 74 -3.57 15.92 -0.81
CA VAL A 74 -4.57 16.95 -1.16
C VAL A 74 -5.86 16.34 -1.71
N ARG A 75 -5.73 15.32 -2.57
CA ARG A 75 -6.88 14.67 -3.20
C ARG A 75 -6.62 13.19 -3.42
N LYS A 76 -7.64 12.37 -3.17
CA LYS A 76 -7.66 10.94 -3.49
C LYS A 76 -8.97 10.60 -4.20
N SER A 77 -8.88 10.00 -5.38
CA SER A 77 -9.95 9.25 -6.01
C SER A 77 -9.39 7.90 -6.48
N ASP A 78 -10.26 7.03 -7.00
CA ASP A 78 -9.91 5.66 -7.39
C ASP A 78 -8.87 5.57 -8.51
N ASP A 79 -8.61 6.68 -9.19
CA ASP A 79 -7.90 6.75 -10.46
C ASP A 79 -6.86 7.88 -10.53
N ILE A 80 -6.82 8.77 -9.51
CA ILE A 80 -5.80 9.80 -9.32
C ILE A 80 -5.59 10.15 -7.84
N ILE A 81 -4.33 10.26 -7.44
CA ILE A 81 -3.90 10.80 -6.14
C ILE A 81 -3.01 12.02 -6.37
N SER A 82 -3.31 13.11 -5.65
CA SER A 82 -2.53 14.33 -5.65
C SER A 82 -1.96 14.59 -4.26
N ASN A 83 -0.63 14.70 -4.19
CA ASN A 83 0.09 15.11 -3.01
C ASN A 83 0.77 16.44 -3.28
N LYS A 84 0.69 17.35 -2.33
CA LYS A 84 1.43 18.61 -2.39
C LYS A 84 2.74 18.42 -1.66
N VAL A 85 3.83 18.82 -2.29
CA VAL A 85 5.20 18.63 -1.81
C VAL A 85 5.80 19.95 -1.34
N SER A 86 5.42 21.06 -1.98
CA SER A 86 5.67 22.44 -1.53
C SER A 86 4.48 23.34 -1.90
N ASP A 87 4.56 24.65 -1.63
CA ASP A 87 3.47 25.58 -1.94
C ASP A 87 3.04 25.56 -3.42
N HIS A 88 3.95 25.18 -4.31
CA HIS A 88 3.74 25.22 -5.77
C HIS A 88 4.07 23.91 -6.49
N LYS A 89 4.60 22.89 -5.80
CA LYS A 89 4.98 21.60 -6.39
C LYS A 89 4.03 20.49 -5.98
N TYR A 90 3.57 19.73 -6.96
CA TYR A 90 2.69 18.58 -6.78
C TYR A 90 3.37 17.28 -7.22
N LEU A 91 3.09 16.21 -6.48
CA LEU A 91 3.42 14.83 -6.83
C LEU A 91 2.12 14.09 -7.06
N MET A 92 1.90 13.66 -8.30
CA MET A 92 0.65 13.08 -8.75
C MET A 92 0.88 11.63 -9.20
N VAL A 93 -0.02 10.74 -8.78
CA VAL A 93 -0.09 9.35 -9.27
C VAL A 93 -1.43 9.21 -9.97
N VAL A 94 -1.41 8.89 -11.27
CA VAL A 94 -2.60 8.81 -12.11
C VAL A 94 -2.64 7.47 -12.82
N SER A 95 -3.83 6.88 -12.91
CA SER A 95 -4.00 5.63 -13.65
C SER A 95 -4.00 5.86 -15.16
N TRP A 96 -3.52 4.89 -15.93
CA TRP A 96 -3.66 4.88 -17.39
C TRP A 96 -5.11 5.03 -17.82
N ARG A 97 -6.02 4.31 -17.15
CA ARG A 97 -7.46 4.39 -17.38
C ARG A 97 -7.96 5.83 -17.30
N LYS A 98 -7.55 6.61 -16.29
CA LYS A 98 -7.96 8.01 -16.15
C LYS A 98 -7.50 8.88 -17.30
N ILE A 99 -6.23 8.75 -17.69
CA ILE A 99 -5.66 9.54 -18.80
C ILE A 99 -6.44 9.24 -20.08
N ILE A 100 -6.67 7.96 -20.38
CA ILE A 100 -7.36 7.55 -21.60
C ILE A 100 -8.80 8.04 -21.60
N THR A 101 -9.55 7.86 -20.50
CA THR A 101 -10.92 8.38 -20.38
C THR A 101 -10.99 9.91 -20.52
N ASP A 102 -10.02 10.65 -19.96
CA ASP A 102 -9.97 12.10 -20.13
C ASP A 102 -9.67 12.49 -21.58
N LEU A 103 -8.77 11.78 -22.26
CA LEU A 103 -8.46 12.02 -23.68
C LEU A 103 -9.64 11.68 -24.58
N GLU A 104 -10.34 10.57 -24.34
CA GLU A 104 -11.56 10.19 -25.05
C GLU A 104 -12.60 11.31 -24.95
N ASN A 105 -12.87 11.82 -23.74
CA ASN A 105 -13.82 12.92 -23.52
C ASN A 105 -13.40 14.24 -24.20
N LEU A 106 -12.10 14.47 -24.38
CA LEU A 106 -11.58 15.66 -25.07
C LEU A 106 -11.67 15.54 -26.60
N ILE A 107 -11.56 14.31 -27.12
CA ILE A 107 -11.54 14.02 -28.56
C ILE A 107 -12.94 13.73 -29.10
N ASP A 108 -13.89 13.24 -28.29
CA ASP A 108 -15.28 12.95 -28.69
C ASP A 108 -15.98 14.09 -29.49
N PRO A 109 -15.75 15.39 -29.21
CA PRO A 109 -16.32 16.49 -30.00
C PRO A 109 -15.69 16.69 -31.39
N ILE A 110 -14.52 16.10 -31.63
CA ILE A 110 -13.72 16.23 -32.84
C ILE A 110 -13.90 14.89 -33.57
N GLU A 111 -14.65 14.84 -34.67
CA GLU A 111 -15.01 13.58 -35.39
C GLU A 111 -13.81 12.84 -36.05
N GLU A 112 -12.64 12.81 -35.43
CA GLU A 112 -11.44 12.09 -35.85
C GLU A 112 -11.50 10.62 -35.38
N ARG A 113 -12.29 9.82 -36.12
CA ARG A 113 -12.49 8.39 -35.84
C ARG A 113 -11.20 7.58 -35.66
N GLY A 114 -10.12 7.95 -36.37
CA GLY A 114 -8.83 7.28 -36.25
C GLY A 114 -8.18 7.43 -34.87
N LEU A 115 -8.26 8.61 -34.26
CA LEU A 115 -7.71 8.84 -32.92
C LEU A 115 -8.51 8.10 -31.84
N ILE A 116 -9.83 7.99 -32.04
CA ILE A 116 -10.71 7.23 -31.14
C ILE A 116 -10.36 5.74 -31.19
N ASP A 117 -10.14 5.18 -32.39
CA ASP A 117 -9.75 3.77 -32.56
C ASP A 117 -8.38 3.48 -31.91
N ASP A 118 -7.41 4.39 -32.05
CA ASP A 118 -6.09 4.28 -31.39
C ASP A 118 -6.21 4.34 -29.85
N LEU A 119 -7.05 5.23 -29.32
CA LEU A 119 -7.34 5.31 -27.89
C LEU A 119 -7.99 4.03 -27.37
N HIS A 120 -8.94 3.45 -28.10
CA HIS A 120 -9.55 2.17 -27.74
C HIS A 120 -8.53 1.03 -27.72
N GLN A 121 -7.58 0.99 -28.67
CA GLN A 121 -6.49 0.00 -28.66
C GLN A 121 -5.59 0.18 -27.43
N LEU A 122 -5.19 1.42 -27.12
CA LEU A 122 -4.41 1.72 -25.92
C LEU A 122 -5.16 1.34 -24.63
N ASN A 123 -6.48 1.58 -24.60
CA ASN A 123 -7.34 1.19 -23.49
C ASN A 123 -7.36 -0.33 -23.32
N GLY A 124 -7.49 -1.07 -24.42
CA GLY A 124 -7.44 -2.54 -24.43
C GLY A 124 -6.12 -3.08 -23.86
N LEU A 125 -4.99 -2.53 -24.29
CA LEU A 125 -3.67 -2.91 -23.77
C LEU A 125 -3.50 -2.58 -22.29
N CYS A 126 -3.97 -1.41 -21.85
CA CYS A 126 -3.93 -1.03 -20.44
C CYS A 126 -4.84 -1.93 -19.59
N ALA A 127 -6.03 -2.25 -20.10
CA ALA A 127 -6.97 -3.15 -19.45
C ALA A 127 -6.42 -4.57 -19.34
N GLU A 128 -5.73 -5.09 -20.36
CA GLU A 128 -5.05 -6.40 -20.29
C GLU A 128 -3.97 -6.40 -19.21
N MET A 129 -3.15 -5.34 -19.14
CA MET A 129 -2.13 -5.18 -18.10
C MET A 129 -2.70 -5.02 -16.68
N ASP A 130 -3.89 -4.43 -16.54
CA ASP A 130 -4.63 -4.30 -15.27
C ASP A 130 -5.37 -5.61 -14.91
N GLN A 131 -5.90 -6.36 -15.89
CA GLN A 131 -6.76 -7.53 -15.67
C GLN A 131 -6.03 -8.86 -15.54
N GLU A 132 -4.93 -9.09 -16.27
CA GLU A 132 -4.34 -10.43 -16.30
C GLU A 132 -3.71 -10.81 -14.95
N GLY A 133 -3.43 -9.86 -14.04
CA GLY A 133 -2.92 -10.11 -12.69
C GLY A 133 -1.54 -10.80 -12.64
N PHE A 134 -1.08 -11.30 -13.79
CA PHE A 134 0.19 -11.93 -14.01
C PHE A 134 1.19 -10.83 -14.30
N ILE A 135 1.99 -10.52 -13.29
CA ILE A 135 3.17 -9.68 -13.46
C ILE A 135 4.19 -10.54 -14.23
N PRO A 136 4.64 -10.11 -15.43
CA PRO A 136 5.59 -10.89 -16.20
C PRO A 136 6.87 -11.16 -15.40
N LEU A 137 7.32 -12.42 -15.44
CA LEU A 137 8.55 -12.84 -14.79
C LEU A 137 9.73 -12.04 -15.36
N ARG A 138 10.51 -11.45 -14.48
CA ARG A 138 11.78 -10.80 -14.85
C ARG A 138 12.87 -11.87 -14.92
N ASP A 139 13.86 -11.66 -15.80
CA ASP A 139 14.96 -12.62 -16.04
C ASP A 139 15.67 -13.07 -14.75
N HIS A 140 15.77 -12.17 -13.77
CA HIS A 140 16.44 -12.43 -12.50
C HIS A 140 15.53 -13.07 -11.44
N GLU A 141 14.23 -13.27 -11.67
CA GLU A 141 13.31 -13.84 -10.66
C GLU A 141 13.30 -15.37 -10.68
N ILE A 142 13.41 -15.99 -11.86
CA ILE A 142 13.29 -17.45 -12.02
C ILE A 142 14.36 -18.21 -11.23
N GLY A 143 15.59 -17.70 -11.23
CA GLY A 143 16.73 -18.29 -10.51
C GLY A 143 16.96 -17.74 -9.11
N ASN A 144 16.17 -16.76 -8.66
CA ASN A 144 16.40 -16.09 -7.38
C ASN A 144 15.82 -16.90 -6.22
N LEU A 145 16.70 -17.67 -5.57
CA LEU A 145 16.38 -18.50 -4.40
C LEU A 145 15.92 -17.66 -3.18
N GLU A 146 16.21 -16.36 -3.14
CA GLU A 146 15.76 -15.51 -2.04
C GLU A 146 14.25 -15.29 -2.05
N ILE A 147 13.58 -15.30 -3.21
CA ILE A 147 12.14 -15.10 -3.32
C ILE A 147 11.36 -16.17 -2.52
N PRO A 148 11.51 -17.48 -2.81
CA PRO A 148 10.81 -18.50 -2.03
C PRO A 148 11.28 -18.53 -0.58
N GLN A 149 12.57 -18.31 -0.30
CA GLN A 149 13.07 -18.27 1.07
C GLN A 149 12.44 -17.12 1.88
N ARG A 150 12.22 -15.95 1.26
CA ARG A 150 11.60 -14.80 1.91
C ARG A 150 10.14 -15.08 2.28
N VAL A 151 9.39 -15.73 1.38
CA VAL A 151 8.01 -16.14 1.65
C VAL A 151 7.96 -17.13 2.82
N LEU A 152 8.83 -18.15 2.83
CA LEU A 152 8.94 -19.09 3.94
C LEU A 152 9.30 -18.39 5.26
N ASN A 153 10.27 -17.47 5.22
CA ASN A 153 10.66 -16.69 6.40
C ASN A 153 9.51 -15.88 6.98
N TYR A 154 8.63 -15.31 6.14
CA TYR A 154 7.45 -14.59 6.61
C TYR A 154 6.42 -15.51 7.27
N LEU A 155 6.20 -16.71 6.73
CA LEU A 155 5.33 -17.71 7.35
C LEU A 155 5.86 -18.12 8.73
N ASP A 156 7.16 -18.40 8.82
CA ASP A 156 7.83 -18.72 10.09
C ASP A 156 7.79 -17.56 11.09
N LEU A 157 7.79 -16.32 10.59
CA LEU A 157 7.72 -15.12 11.41
C LEU A 157 6.32 -14.94 12.00
N VAL A 158 5.26 -15.20 11.25
CA VAL A 158 3.87 -15.21 11.76
C VAL A 158 3.73 -16.16 12.94
N ASP A 159 4.26 -17.39 12.81
CA ASP A 159 4.21 -18.38 13.88
C ASP A 159 5.04 -17.95 15.10
N ALA A 160 6.22 -17.34 14.89
CA ALA A 160 7.06 -16.86 15.99
C ALA A 160 6.45 -15.68 16.74
N ILE A 161 5.81 -14.74 16.03
CA ILE A 161 5.08 -13.62 16.64
C ILE A 161 3.92 -14.16 17.47
N TYR A 162 3.16 -15.11 16.92
CA TYR A 162 2.08 -15.74 17.67
C TYR A 162 2.57 -16.40 18.96
N GLU A 163 3.67 -17.15 18.91
CA GLU A 163 4.18 -17.85 20.08
C GLU A 163 4.65 -16.85 21.17
N GLU A 164 5.28 -15.76 20.77
CA GLU A 164 5.64 -14.67 21.69
C GLU A 164 4.39 -14.06 22.36
N LEU A 165 3.33 -13.79 21.59
CA LEU A 165 2.06 -13.29 22.13
C LEU A 165 1.38 -14.29 23.06
N ARG A 166 1.46 -15.58 22.73
CA ARG A 166 0.87 -16.66 23.53
C ARG A 166 1.56 -16.78 24.89
N VAL A 167 2.90 -16.74 24.91
CA VAL A 167 3.69 -16.76 26.16
C VAL A 167 3.36 -15.57 27.05
N GLN A 168 3.10 -14.40 26.45
CA GLN A 168 2.72 -13.18 27.16
C GLN A 168 1.23 -13.15 27.58
N GLY A 169 0.42 -14.14 27.22
CA GLY A 169 -1.03 -14.15 27.51
C GLY A 169 -1.84 -13.12 26.71
N ILE A 170 -1.28 -12.59 25.62
CA ILE A 170 -1.92 -11.57 24.76
C ILE A 170 -2.77 -12.22 23.68
N ALA A 171 -2.43 -13.43 23.23
CA ALA A 171 -3.18 -14.14 22.22
C ALA A 171 -3.41 -15.60 22.61
N SER A 172 -4.59 -16.12 22.29
CA SER A 172 -4.90 -17.55 22.38
C SER A 172 -5.31 -18.09 21.02
N GLY A 173 -4.82 -19.29 20.68
CA GLY A 173 -5.25 -20.05 19.50
C GLY A 173 -6.18 -21.20 19.86
N GLU A 174 -6.68 -21.25 21.10
CA GLU A 174 -7.49 -22.35 21.59
C GLU A 174 -8.81 -22.45 20.80
N GLY A 175 -9.08 -23.64 20.25
CA GLY A 175 -10.23 -23.89 19.39
C GLY A 175 -10.13 -23.28 17.98
N LEU A 176 -8.98 -22.70 17.63
CA LEU A 176 -8.76 -22.03 16.35
C LEU A 176 -7.68 -22.76 15.54
N GLN A 177 -7.84 -22.76 14.22
CA GLN A 177 -6.95 -23.47 13.30
C GLN A 177 -6.01 -22.50 12.56
N LYS A 178 -4.85 -23.04 12.15
CA LYS A 178 -4.09 -22.43 11.05
C LYS A 178 -4.92 -22.58 9.78
N SER A 179 -4.88 -21.57 8.93
CA SER A 179 -5.59 -21.58 7.66
C SER A 179 -4.75 -20.88 6.60
N SER A 180 -4.90 -21.35 5.36
CA SER A 180 -4.24 -20.79 4.21
C SER A 180 -5.24 -20.74 3.07
N THR A 181 -5.28 -19.61 2.39
CA THR A 181 -6.04 -19.40 1.16
C THR A 181 -5.08 -18.89 0.08
N GLY A 182 -5.58 -18.65 -1.14
CA GLY A 182 -4.80 -17.95 -2.17
C GLY A 182 -4.48 -16.48 -1.83
N LYS A 183 -5.10 -15.92 -0.78
CA LYS A 183 -5.00 -14.51 -0.41
C LYS A 183 -4.13 -14.25 0.83
N TRP A 184 -4.02 -15.24 1.71
CA TRP A 184 -3.28 -15.12 2.96
C TRP A 184 -2.96 -16.48 3.54
N SER A 185 -1.95 -16.54 4.40
CA SER A 185 -1.59 -17.73 5.16
C SER A 185 -1.21 -17.36 6.58
N GLY A 186 -1.83 -18.02 7.57
CA GLY A 186 -1.63 -17.67 8.97
C GLY A 186 -2.60 -18.37 9.91
N ARG A 187 -3.05 -17.67 10.93
CA ARG A 187 -3.94 -18.23 11.96
C ARG A 187 -4.93 -17.23 12.53
N TYR A 188 -6.06 -17.78 12.94
CA TYR A 188 -7.00 -17.07 13.79
C TYR A 188 -6.49 -17.07 15.24
N ILE A 189 -6.70 -15.95 15.92
CA ILE A 189 -6.33 -15.72 17.32
C ILE A 189 -7.49 -15.05 18.04
N ASN A 190 -7.69 -15.38 19.31
CA ASN A 190 -8.44 -14.53 20.22
C ASN A 190 -7.46 -13.58 20.90
N VAL A 191 -7.75 -12.29 20.84
CA VAL A 191 -6.95 -11.26 21.49
C VAL A 191 -7.38 -11.21 22.97
N ARG A 192 -6.43 -11.47 23.86
CA ARG A 192 -6.51 -11.51 25.32
C ARG A 192 -7.46 -12.57 25.90
N LYS A 193 -8.75 -12.52 25.59
CA LYS A 193 -9.75 -13.47 26.07
C LYS A 193 -10.55 -14.05 24.91
N LYS A 194 -11.01 -15.28 25.12
CA LYS A 194 -11.94 -15.95 24.22
C LYS A 194 -13.24 -15.13 24.12
N ASP A 195 -13.78 -15.01 22.91
CA ASP A 195 -15.07 -14.37 22.59
C ASP A 195 -15.15 -12.83 22.78
N GLU A 196 -14.02 -12.14 23.01
CA GLU A 196 -13.99 -10.68 23.07
C GLU A 196 -13.62 -10.04 21.72
N TYR A 197 -12.38 -10.23 21.24
CA TYR A 197 -11.94 -9.78 19.92
C TYR A 197 -11.21 -10.90 19.17
N GLY A 198 -11.81 -11.35 18.07
CA GLY A 198 -11.24 -12.31 17.14
C GLY A 198 -10.37 -11.64 16.08
N GLY A 199 -9.12 -12.04 15.99
CA GLY A 199 -8.18 -11.55 14.99
C GLY A 199 -7.66 -12.66 14.09
N ARG A 200 -7.09 -12.28 12.96
CA ARG A 200 -6.25 -13.11 12.13
C ARG A 200 -4.87 -12.47 12.06
N LEU A 201 -3.85 -13.23 12.41
CA LEU A 201 -2.45 -12.87 12.24
C LEU A 201 -1.89 -13.69 11.07
N ALA A 202 -1.51 -13.03 9.98
CA ALA A 202 -1.17 -13.71 8.74
C ALA A 202 -0.16 -12.95 7.89
N LEU A 203 0.55 -13.71 7.04
CA LEU A 203 1.10 -13.20 5.79
C LEU A 203 -0.10 -12.95 4.86
N ASP A 204 -0.44 -11.69 4.64
CA ASP A 204 -1.67 -11.29 3.95
C ASP A 204 -1.31 -10.66 2.59
N PHE A 205 -1.32 -11.47 1.54
CA PHE A 205 -0.93 -11.05 0.19
C PHE A 205 -1.91 -10.03 -0.38
N GLU A 206 -3.21 -10.12 -0.05
CA GLU A 206 -4.23 -9.18 -0.51
C GLU A 206 -4.00 -7.80 0.12
N ALA A 207 -3.85 -7.73 1.45
CA ALA A 207 -3.58 -6.48 2.14
C ALA A 207 -2.21 -5.90 1.76
N TRP A 208 -1.17 -6.75 1.68
CA TRP A 208 0.16 -6.30 1.30
C TRP A 208 0.19 -5.74 -0.12
N ARG A 209 -0.44 -6.43 -1.08
CA ARG A 209 -0.57 -5.95 -2.46
C ARG A 209 -1.39 -4.66 -2.54
N LYS A 210 -2.47 -4.52 -1.77
CA LYS A 210 -3.36 -3.36 -1.84
C LYS A 210 -2.73 -2.09 -1.23
N PHE A 211 -2.03 -2.24 -0.10
CA PHE A 211 -1.59 -1.09 0.70
C PHE A 211 -0.06 -0.87 0.71
N GLY A 212 0.74 -1.86 0.30
CA GLY A 212 2.20 -1.73 0.21
C GLY A 212 2.90 -1.47 1.54
N ARG A 213 2.26 -1.74 2.69
CA ARG A 213 2.80 -1.38 4.02
C ARG A 213 3.67 -2.47 4.67
N SER A 214 3.15 -3.69 4.76
CA SER A 214 3.84 -4.83 5.39
C SER A 214 3.35 -6.15 4.79
N PRO A 215 4.17 -7.21 4.78
CA PRO A 215 3.70 -8.57 4.50
C PRO A 215 2.80 -9.15 5.60
N ILE A 216 3.00 -8.74 6.87
CA ILE A 216 2.29 -9.33 8.02
C ILE A 216 1.24 -8.37 8.53
N TRP A 217 0.02 -8.87 8.71
CA TRP A 217 -1.13 -8.09 9.13
C TRP A 217 -1.83 -8.73 10.33
N LEU A 218 -2.35 -7.86 11.20
CA LEU A 218 -3.37 -8.21 12.19
C LEU A 218 -4.71 -7.68 11.69
N THR A 219 -5.65 -8.59 11.42
CA THR A 219 -6.93 -8.25 10.79
C THR A 219 -8.12 -8.72 11.64
N PHE A 220 -9.14 -7.89 11.74
CA PHE A 220 -10.38 -8.14 12.48
C PHE A 220 -11.56 -8.17 11.50
N PRO A 221 -12.20 -9.33 11.30
CA PRO A 221 -13.40 -9.41 10.46
C PRO A 221 -14.54 -8.53 10.98
N ASP A 222 -15.34 -7.95 10.08
CA ASP A 222 -16.59 -7.28 10.42
C ASP A 222 -17.68 -8.31 10.72
N SER A 223 -17.53 -8.99 11.86
CA SER A 223 -18.45 -10.01 12.35
C SER A 223 -18.55 -9.94 13.87
N ASN A 224 -19.53 -10.63 14.46
CA ASN A 224 -19.67 -10.69 15.93
C ASN A 224 -18.43 -11.22 16.65
N TRP A 225 -17.65 -12.09 15.99
CA TRP A 225 -16.42 -12.63 16.55
C TRP A 225 -15.25 -11.63 16.45
N GLY A 226 -15.09 -10.97 15.29
CA GLY A 226 -13.96 -10.08 15.05
C GLY A 226 -14.15 -8.64 15.53
N LYS A 227 -15.41 -8.17 15.55
CA LYS A 227 -15.81 -6.80 15.90
C LYS A 227 -15.00 -5.72 15.17
N GLY A 228 -14.68 -5.95 13.90
CA GLY A 228 -13.77 -5.09 13.15
C GLY A 228 -14.16 -3.60 13.14
N ARG A 229 -15.45 -3.28 13.01
CA ARG A 229 -15.92 -1.88 13.05
C ARG A 229 -15.68 -1.21 14.41
N GLU A 230 -15.93 -1.92 15.51
CA GLU A 230 -15.65 -1.43 16.87
C GLU A 230 -14.15 -1.21 17.09
N VAL A 231 -13.32 -2.16 16.63
CA VAL A 231 -11.86 -2.05 16.66
C VAL A 231 -11.39 -0.81 15.90
N ALA A 232 -11.91 -0.59 14.70
CA ALA A 232 -11.57 0.58 13.89
C ALA A 232 -11.95 1.90 14.57
N GLU A 233 -13.13 1.97 15.20
CA GLU A 233 -13.58 3.16 15.95
C GLU A 233 -12.71 3.47 17.18
N LEU A 234 -12.28 2.43 17.92
CA LEU A 234 -11.42 2.60 19.09
C LEU A 234 -10.00 3.03 18.71
N LEU A 235 -9.43 2.38 17.69
CA LEU A 235 -8.08 2.67 17.23
C LEU A 235 -7.98 4.01 16.48
N GLY A 236 -9.03 4.40 15.76
CA GLY A 236 -9.12 5.71 15.10
C GLY A 236 -9.05 6.89 16.07
N LYS A 237 -9.44 6.71 17.34
CA LYS A 237 -9.28 7.72 18.40
C LYS A 237 -7.84 7.86 18.91
N SER A 238 -6.96 6.93 18.56
CA SER A 238 -5.60 6.80 19.09
C SER A 238 -4.51 7.04 18.03
N ASN A 239 -4.85 7.67 16.89
CA ASN A 239 -3.94 7.89 15.75
C ASN A 239 -3.25 6.62 15.23
N VAL A 240 -3.93 5.48 15.33
CA VAL A 240 -3.46 4.23 14.72
C VAL A 240 -4.14 4.08 13.36
N ASP A 241 -3.34 3.91 12.30
CA ASP A 241 -3.86 3.70 10.95
C ASP A 241 -4.53 2.33 10.83
N VAL A 242 -5.84 2.34 10.60
CA VAL A 242 -6.64 1.14 10.32
C VAL A 242 -7.09 1.16 8.87
N PHE A 243 -6.86 0.06 8.17
CA PHE A 243 -7.18 -0.09 6.76
C PHE A 243 -8.38 -0.99 6.58
N GLU A 244 -9.37 -0.54 5.80
CA GLU A 244 -10.55 -1.32 5.45
C GLU A 244 -10.34 -2.04 4.11
N PHE A 245 -10.61 -3.35 4.09
CA PHE A 245 -10.56 -4.16 2.87
C PHE A 245 -11.40 -5.43 2.99
N GLY A 246 -12.23 -5.66 1.96
CA GLY A 246 -13.26 -6.70 2.03
C GLY A 246 -14.18 -6.45 3.23
N ASP A 247 -14.54 -7.51 3.93
CA ASP A 247 -15.34 -7.44 5.17
C ASP A 247 -14.43 -7.44 6.42
N SER A 248 -13.35 -6.66 6.40
CA SER A 248 -12.34 -6.68 7.47
C SER A 248 -11.63 -5.34 7.65
N PHE A 249 -11.14 -5.13 8.86
CA PHE A 249 -10.34 -3.99 9.26
C PHE A 249 -8.97 -4.50 9.72
N GLY A 250 -7.89 -3.96 9.17
CA GLY A 250 -6.55 -4.49 9.40
C GLY A 250 -5.50 -3.45 9.69
N LEU A 251 -4.47 -3.90 10.39
CA LEU A 251 -3.29 -3.12 10.77
C LEU A 251 -2.04 -3.81 10.22
N PRO A 252 -1.16 -3.08 9.52
CA PRO A 252 0.13 -3.62 9.12
C PRO A 252 1.03 -3.76 10.35
N ILE A 253 1.68 -4.91 10.50
CA ILE A 253 2.73 -5.12 11.50
C ILE A 253 4.04 -4.62 10.92
N ASN A 254 4.58 -3.52 11.44
CA ASN A 254 5.79 -2.91 10.91
C ASN A 254 7.00 -3.79 11.22
N LEU A 255 7.67 -4.29 10.18
CA LEU A 255 8.89 -5.09 10.31
C LEU A 255 10.11 -4.18 10.15
N ALA A 256 10.93 -4.07 11.19
CA ALA A 256 12.10 -3.21 11.17
C ALA A 256 13.14 -3.69 10.13
N PRO A 257 13.55 -2.86 9.17
CA PRO A 257 14.64 -3.20 8.25
C PRO A 257 15.95 -3.45 9.00
N ASN A 258 16.78 -4.36 8.49
CA ASN A 258 18.11 -4.69 9.03
C ASN A 258 18.13 -5.20 10.48
N ALA A 259 16.96 -5.55 11.04
CA ALA A 259 16.85 -6.16 12.36
C ALA A 259 17.01 -7.69 12.28
N ASP A 260 17.54 -8.29 13.34
CA ASP A 260 17.55 -9.75 13.44
C ASP A 260 16.14 -10.32 13.69
N ARG A 261 15.97 -11.62 13.47
CA ARG A 261 14.68 -12.30 13.62
C ARG A 261 14.04 -12.09 15.00
N ARG A 262 14.83 -12.12 16.08
CA ARG A 262 14.31 -11.98 17.44
C ARG A 262 13.82 -10.55 17.69
N GLN A 263 14.58 -9.56 17.25
CA GLN A 263 14.19 -8.16 17.33
C GLN A 263 12.88 -7.90 16.58
N ILE A 264 12.72 -8.48 15.39
CA ILE A 264 11.47 -8.36 14.61
C ILE A 264 10.29 -8.97 15.38
N VAL A 265 10.43 -10.18 15.92
CA VAL A 265 9.38 -10.86 16.70
C VAL A 265 8.97 -10.04 17.92
N VAL A 266 9.94 -9.58 18.71
CA VAL A 266 9.68 -8.80 19.94
C VAL A 266 9.00 -7.46 19.61
N ASN A 267 9.45 -6.79 18.54
CA ASN A 267 8.84 -5.53 18.11
C ASN A 267 7.41 -5.72 17.61
N ALA A 268 7.17 -6.75 16.79
CA ALA A 268 5.83 -7.09 16.31
C ALA A 268 4.87 -7.44 17.47
N ALA A 269 5.33 -8.23 18.44
CA ALA A 269 4.54 -8.57 19.62
C ALA A 269 4.22 -7.32 20.47
N ARG A 270 5.19 -6.40 20.61
CA ARG A 270 4.98 -5.11 21.28
C ARG A 270 3.92 -4.26 20.56
N GLN A 271 3.97 -4.13 19.24
CA GLN A 271 2.96 -3.40 18.46
C GLN A 271 1.56 -3.96 18.70
N ILE A 272 1.43 -5.29 18.70
CA ILE A 272 0.13 -5.94 18.96
C ILE A 272 -0.32 -5.72 20.40
N ARG A 273 0.59 -5.72 21.39
CA ARG A 273 0.27 -5.38 22.78
C ARG A 273 -0.28 -3.96 22.90
N GLU A 274 0.35 -2.99 22.25
CA GLU A 274 -0.11 -1.59 22.26
C GLU A 274 -1.54 -1.47 21.68
N ILE A 275 -1.83 -2.22 20.62
CA ILE A 275 -3.21 -2.34 20.07
C ILE A 275 -4.15 -2.92 21.14
N VAL A 276 -3.77 -4.00 21.82
CA VAL A 276 -4.58 -4.60 22.89
C VAL A 276 -4.84 -3.61 24.03
N GLU A 277 -3.84 -2.83 24.45
CA GLU A 277 -4.03 -1.84 25.52
C GLU A 277 -5.08 -0.77 25.15
N ILE A 278 -5.15 -0.38 23.88
CA ILE A 278 -6.19 0.55 23.38
C ILE A 278 -7.57 -0.11 23.37
N LEU A 279 -7.66 -1.40 22.99
CA LEU A 279 -8.91 -2.15 23.03
C LEU A 279 -9.41 -2.39 24.46
N TYR A 280 -8.54 -2.32 25.46
CA TYR A 280 -8.86 -2.56 26.86
C TYR A 280 -8.36 -1.47 27.82
N PRO A 281 -8.89 -0.23 27.72
CA PRO A 281 -8.36 0.92 28.47
C PRO A 281 -8.55 0.83 30.00
N ASN A 282 -9.44 -0.05 30.49
CA ASN A 282 -9.86 -0.12 31.89
C ASN A 282 -9.22 -1.27 32.71
N THR A 283 -8.07 -1.79 32.30
CA THR A 283 -7.36 -2.84 33.06
C THR A 283 -5.93 -2.43 33.37
N ARG A 284 -5.79 -1.65 34.44
CA ARG A 284 -4.58 -1.61 35.28
C ARG A 284 -4.91 -2.21 36.63
#